data_AF-A0A126QW71-F1
#
_entry.id   AF-A0A126QW71-F1
#
_cell.length_a   1.000
_cell.length_b   1.000
_cell.length_c   1.000
_cell.angle_alpha   90.00
_cell.angle_beta   90.00
_cell.angle_gamma   90.00
#
_symmetry.space_group_name_H-M   'P 1'
#
loop_
_entity.id
_entity.type
_entity.pdbx_description
1 polymer ?
#
loop_
_entity_poly.entity_id
_entity_poly.type
_entity_poly.pdbx_seq_one_letter_code
_entity_poly.pdbx_strand_id
1 'polypeptide(L)'
;MAQEVLLNACATDNVFIRSLIIGRIGRIKMSDNEPLEMPDEDVTRVRLPNIKEAEMFGIADQLLGASKIKVMCEDGVSRVGRIPGKIKKRMWIREGALLIISVWDFQPDKCDVRFRYTKTQAVNLSKRGKVPKNLDIF
;
A
#
# COMPACT_ATOMS: atom_id res chain seq x y z
N MET A 1 11.72 21.16 45.72
CA MET A 1 12.02 21.50 44.31
C MET A 1 13.54 21.73 44.23
N ALA A 2 14.43 20.77 44.00
CA ALA A 2 14.35 19.41 43.50
C ALA A 2 15.41 18.54 44.24
N GLN A 3 15.07 17.26 44.43
CA GLN A 3 15.96 16.14 44.79
C GLN A 3 17.17 16.07 43.83
N GLU A 4 18.40 15.94 44.33
CA GLU A 4 19.18 14.67 44.51
C GLU A 4 19.25 13.85 43.19
N VAL A 5 20.38 13.33 42.69
CA VAL A 5 21.42 12.45 43.28
C VAL A 5 22.61 12.50 42.28
N LEU A 6 23.80 13.00 42.66
CA LEU A 6 25.03 12.29 43.09
C LEU A 6 25.60 11.20 42.14
N LEU A 7 26.91 11.38 41.85
CA LEU A 7 28.04 10.42 41.91
C LEU A 7 27.97 9.13 41.04
N ASN A 8 29.05 8.56 40.49
CA ASN A 8 30.50 8.81 40.47
C ASN A 8 31.14 7.76 39.56
N ALA A 9 32.35 8.05 39.06
CA ALA A 9 33.43 7.08 38.76
C ALA A 9 33.18 6.10 37.59
N CYS A 10 34.14 5.59 36.82
CA CYS A 10 35.60 5.68 36.71
C CYS A 10 35.96 4.83 35.48
N ALA A 11 36.98 5.23 34.70
CA ALA A 11 37.93 4.42 33.92
C ALA A 11 38.33 5.17 32.63
N THR A 12 39.43 5.92 32.60
CA THR A 12 40.79 5.48 32.22
C THR A 12 40.79 4.71 30.90
N ASP A 13 41.15 5.36 29.80
CA ASP A 13 42.52 5.40 29.23
C ASP A 13 42.59 4.46 28.03
N ASN A 14 42.83 4.96 26.82
CA ASN A 14 44.20 4.96 26.30
C ASN A 14 44.30 5.65 24.94
N VAL A 15 45.25 6.56 24.89
CA VAL A 15 45.81 7.23 23.72
C VAL A 15 46.51 6.19 22.85
N PHE A 16 46.28 6.16 21.53
CA PHE A 16 47.38 5.79 20.63
C PHE A 16 47.33 6.61 19.34
N ILE A 17 48.36 7.43 19.24
CA ILE A 17 48.70 8.39 18.19
C ILE A 17 49.34 7.65 17.00
N ARG A 18 49.36 8.35 15.85
CA ARG A 18 50.23 8.19 14.64
C ARG A 18 49.75 7.22 13.56
N SER A 19 49.25 7.79 12.48
CA SER A 19 50.15 8.09 11.36
C SER A 19 49.55 9.16 10.45
N LEU A 20 50.32 10.24 10.26
CA LEU A 20 50.06 11.33 9.33
C LEU A 20 51.06 11.15 8.18
N ILE A 21 50.62 10.65 7.02
CA ILE A 21 51.36 10.83 5.76
C ILE A 21 50.38 11.11 4.62
N ILE A 22 50.17 12.42 4.41
CA ILE A 22 50.19 13.17 3.14
C ILE A 22 49.57 12.48 1.92
N GLY A 23 48.39 12.96 1.50
CA GLY A 23 47.79 12.59 0.22
C GLY A 23 46.57 13.44 -0.13
N ARG A 24 46.82 14.69 -0.52
CA ARG A 24 46.01 15.49 -1.47
C ARG A 24 44.50 15.64 -1.20
N ILE A 25 44.15 16.89 -0.84
CA ILE A 25 42.81 17.48 -0.75
C ILE A 25 41.95 17.07 -1.96
N GLY A 26 41.16 16.01 -1.79
CA GLY A 26 39.98 15.71 -2.57
C GLY A 26 38.79 16.09 -1.72
N ARG A 27 38.10 17.17 -2.11
CA ARG A 27 36.78 17.55 -1.63
C ARG A 27 35.80 16.39 -1.89
N ILE A 28 35.75 15.41 -0.99
CA ILE A 28 34.73 14.36 -1.03
C ILE A 28 33.47 15.02 -0.49
N LYS A 29 32.54 15.27 -1.40
CA LYS A 29 31.19 15.73 -1.07
C LYS A 29 30.54 14.66 -0.21
N MET A 30 30.14 15.05 1.00
CA MET A 30 29.11 14.33 1.74
C MET A 30 27.79 14.59 1.00
N SER A 31 27.46 13.69 0.09
CA SER A 31 26.18 13.54 -0.61
C SER A 31 26.22 12.11 -1.14
N ASP A 32 25.45 11.14 -0.68
CA ASP A 32 24.06 11.21 -0.25
C ASP A 32 23.85 10.27 0.95
N ASN A 33 23.07 10.72 1.92
CA ASN A 33 22.43 9.82 2.87
C ASN A 33 21.27 9.16 2.09
N GLU A 34 21.60 8.23 1.21
CA GLU A 34 20.65 7.33 0.56
C GLU A 34 20.11 6.41 1.66
N PRO A 35 18.84 6.58 2.09
CA PRO A 35 18.28 5.71 3.11
C PRO A 35 18.30 4.29 2.53
N LEU A 36 18.95 3.36 3.25
CA LEU A 36 18.91 1.95 2.94
C LEU A 36 17.43 1.54 2.81
N GLU A 37 16.94 1.41 1.57
CA GLU A 37 15.65 0.82 1.28
C GLU A 37 15.72 -0.62 1.77
N MET A 38 15.27 -0.85 3.00
CA MET A 38 15.03 -2.21 3.45
C MET A 38 13.96 -2.77 2.51
N PRO A 39 14.23 -3.88 1.80
CA PRO A 39 13.15 -4.55 1.09
C PRO A 39 12.13 -4.95 2.16
N ASP A 40 10.93 -4.39 2.09
CA ASP A 40 9.83 -4.75 2.99
C ASP A 40 9.52 -6.24 2.82
N GLU A 41 10.26 -7.08 3.54
CA GLU A 41 10.04 -8.51 3.68
C GLU A 41 8.85 -8.72 4.61
N ASP A 42 7.66 -8.53 4.05
CA ASP A 42 6.51 -9.41 4.25
C ASP A 42 5.48 -9.09 3.14
N VAL A 43 5.93 -9.21 1.89
CA VAL A 43 5.05 -9.11 0.71
C VAL A 43 4.14 -10.34 0.69
N THR A 44 3.06 -10.30 1.48
CA THR A 44 1.89 -11.13 1.17
C THR A 44 1.56 -10.84 -0.29
N ARG A 45 1.70 -11.84 -1.18
CA ARG A 45 1.44 -11.68 -2.62
C ARG A 45 -0.04 -11.38 -2.82
N VAL A 46 -0.38 -10.09 -2.81
CA VAL A 46 -1.75 -9.63 -3.04
C VAL A 46 -2.02 -9.65 -4.55
N ARG A 47 -3.18 -10.17 -4.96
CA ARG A 47 -3.63 -10.15 -6.36
C ARG A 47 -3.79 -8.70 -6.82
N LEU A 48 -3.26 -8.38 -7.99
CA LEU A 48 -3.49 -7.12 -8.70
C LEU A 48 -4.46 -7.35 -9.88
N PRO A 49 -5.18 -6.31 -10.34
CA PRO A 49 -6.02 -6.41 -11.53
C PRO A 49 -5.19 -6.72 -12.78
N ASN A 50 -5.70 -7.61 -13.62
CA ASN A 50 -5.12 -7.93 -14.92
C ASN A 50 -5.83 -7.20 -16.07
N ILE A 51 -5.10 -6.32 -16.75
CA ILE A 51 -5.61 -5.53 -17.89
C ILE A 51 -6.07 -6.45 -19.05
N LYS A 52 -5.42 -7.61 -19.24
CA LYS A 52 -5.78 -8.56 -20.32
C LYS A 52 -7.16 -9.18 -20.14
N GLU A 53 -7.64 -9.26 -18.91
CA GLU A 53 -8.97 -9.78 -18.57
C GLU A 53 -10.01 -8.65 -18.35
N ALA A 54 -9.68 -7.43 -18.81
CA ALA A 54 -10.44 -6.22 -18.54
C ALA A 54 -10.75 -6.03 -17.04
N GLU A 55 -9.80 -6.43 -16.18
CA GLU A 55 -9.90 -6.21 -14.74
C GLU A 55 -9.36 -4.82 -14.37
N MET A 56 -10.03 -4.18 -13.41
CA MET A 56 -9.62 -2.88 -12.85
C MET A 56 -10.00 -2.77 -11.38
N PHE A 57 -9.45 -1.75 -10.74
CA PHE A 57 -9.87 -1.40 -9.38
C PHE A 57 -11.26 -0.78 -9.39
N GLY A 58 -11.99 -1.01 -8.30
CA GLY A 58 -13.22 -0.30 -8.03
C GLY A 58 -13.58 -0.30 -6.56
N ILE A 59 -14.45 0.62 -6.18
CA ILE A 59 -14.97 0.76 -4.83
C ILE A 59 -16.46 0.52 -4.82
N ALA A 60 -16.92 -0.26 -3.84
CA ALA A 60 -18.33 -0.43 -3.56
C ALA A 60 -18.96 0.91 -3.15
N ASP A 61 -19.81 1.48 -4.01
CA ASP A 61 -20.56 2.71 -3.73
C ASP A 61 -21.81 2.36 -2.90
N GLN A 62 -22.73 1.61 -3.50
CA GLN A 62 -24.02 1.25 -2.88
C GLN A 62 -24.45 -0.17 -3.23
N LEU A 63 -25.01 -0.89 -2.26
CA LEU A 63 -25.61 -2.21 -2.48
C LEU A 63 -27.03 -2.07 -3.06
N LEU A 64 -27.24 -2.52 -4.30
CA LEU A 64 -28.54 -2.42 -4.99
C LEU A 64 -29.50 -3.58 -4.63
N GLY A 65 -28.99 -4.64 -3.98
CA GLY A 65 -29.74 -5.85 -3.72
C GLY A 65 -29.74 -6.84 -4.89
N ALA A 66 -30.42 -7.98 -4.76
CA ALA A 66 -30.47 -9.05 -5.78
C ALA A 66 -29.09 -9.48 -6.34
N SER A 67 -28.05 -9.45 -5.50
CA SER A 67 -26.64 -9.72 -5.87
C SER A 67 -26.07 -8.71 -6.89
N LYS A 68 -26.62 -7.50 -6.95
CA LYS A 68 -26.11 -6.35 -7.69
C LYS A 68 -25.54 -5.31 -6.74
N ILE A 69 -24.52 -4.60 -7.18
CA ILE A 69 -23.84 -3.54 -6.45
C ILE A 69 -23.45 -2.43 -7.41
N LYS A 70 -23.55 -1.18 -6.99
CA LYS A 70 -23.02 -0.04 -7.73
C LYS A 70 -21.55 0.14 -7.36
N VAL A 71 -20.68 0.22 -8.35
CA VAL A 71 -19.23 0.30 -8.17
C VAL A 71 -18.67 1.53 -8.87
N MET A 72 -17.87 2.32 -8.16
CA MET A 72 -17.04 3.37 -8.75
C MET A 72 -15.78 2.73 -9.30
N CYS A 73 -15.58 2.81 -10.62
CA CYS A 73 -14.43 2.23 -11.29
C CYS A 73 -13.23 3.18 -11.30
N GLU A 74 -12.04 2.65 -11.57
CA GLU A 74 -10.83 3.43 -11.81
C GLU A 74 -10.98 4.47 -12.93
N ASP A 75 -11.82 4.21 -13.92
CA ASP A 75 -12.13 5.16 -15.01
C ASP A 75 -12.93 6.39 -14.53
N GLY A 76 -13.41 6.41 -13.28
CA GLY A 76 -14.34 7.40 -12.76
C GLY A 76 -15.82 7.14 -13.11
N VAL A 77 -16.11 6.12 -13.92
CA VAL A 77 -17.47 5.74 -14.31
C VAL A 77 -18.09 4.82 -13.25
N SER A 78 -19.34 5.10 -12.85
CA SER A 78 -20.13 4.20 -12.01
C SER A 78 -20.74 3.07 -12.85
N ARG A 79 -20.52 1.81 -12.46
CA ARG A 79 -21.07 0.63 -13.14
C ARG A 79 -21.91 -0.22 -12.20
N VAL A 80 -22.84 -0.98 -12.76
CA VAL A 80 -23.60 -2.00 -12.02
C VAL A 80 -22.85 -3.32 -12.06
N GLY A 81 -22.27 -3.68 -10.94
CA GLY A 81 -21.56 -4.92 -10.70
C GLY A 81 -22.49 -6.07 -10.31
N ARG A 82 -22.28 -7.24 -10.89
CA ARG A 82 -22.84 -8.52 -10.43
C ARG A 82 -21.89 -9.16 -9.44
N ILE A 83 -22.42 -9.66 -8.33
CA ILE A 83 -21.66 -10.39 -7.30
C ILE A 83 -21.82 -11.90 -7.54
N PRO A 84 -20.77 -12.61 -8.00
CA PRO A 84 -20.83 -14.05 -8.15
C PRO A 84 -21.08 -14.75 -6.81
N GLY A 85 -21.82 -15.85 -6.82
CA GLY A 85 -22.15 -16.62 -5.60
C GLY A 85 -20.90 -17.06 -4.82
N LYS A 86 -19.79 -17.35 -5.52
CA LYS A 86 -18.49 -17.68 -4.91
C LYS A 86 -17.97 -16.57 -3.99
N ILE A 87 -18.13 -15.31 -4.39
CA ILE A 87 -17.72 -14.15 -3.60
C ILE A 87 -18.70 -13.93 -2.46
N LYS A 88 -20.01 -13.93 -2.75
CA LYS A 88 -21.07 -13.75 -1.77
C LYS A 88 -20.96 -14.73 -0.60
N LYS A 89 -20.61 -16.00 -0.87
CA LYS A 89 -20.41 -17.03 0.16
C LYS A 89 -19.11 -16.84 0.97
N ARG A 90 -18.05 -16.36 0.33
CA ARG A 90 -16.71 -16.27 0.95
C ARG A 90 -16.53 -15.02 1.81
N MET A 91 -17.05 -13.88 1.37
CA MET A 91 -16.76 -12.59 1.99
C MET A 91 -17.98 -11.67 1.94
N TRP A 92 -18.22 -10.97 3.04
CA TRP A 92 -19.22 -9.92 3.10
C TRP A 92 -18.67 -8.63 2.49
N ILE A 93 -19.37 -8.09 1.51
CA ILE A 93 -19.06 -6.80 0.89
C ILE A 93 -19.86 -5.72 1.61
N ARG A 94 -19.17 -4.67 2.06
CA ARG A 94 -19.76 -3.44 2.59
C ARG A 94 -19.43 -2.29 1.63
N GLU A 95 -20.14 -1.20 1.78
CA GLU A 95 -19.85 0.07 1.10
C GLU A 95 -18.44 0.55 1.50
N GLY A 96 -17.74 1.20 0.57
CA GLY A 96 -16.35 1.60 0.75
C GLY A 96 -15.33 0.47 0.68
N ALA A 97 -15.71 -0.76 0.31
CA ALA A 97 -14.76 -1.86 0.11
C ALA A 97 -14.02 -1.74 -1.22
N LEU A 98 -12.70 -1.95 -1.22
CA LEU A 98 -11.89 -2.06 -2.44
C LEU A 98 -12.08 -3.43 -3.09
N LEU A 99 -12.34 -3.43 -4.39
CA LEU A 99 -12.66 -4.58 -5.21
C LEU A 99 -11.78 -4.65 -6.47
N ILE A 100 -11.63 -5.86 -7.00
CA ILE A 100 -11.28 -6.08 -8.40
C ILE A 100 -12.58 -6.38 -9.15
N ILE A 101 -12.84 -5.59 -10.18
CA ILE A 101 -13.97 -5.78 -11.09
C ILE A 101 -13.47 -6.15 -12.47
N SER A 102 -14.26 -6.91 -13.22
CA SER A 102 -14.04 -7.22 -14.64
C SER A 102 -15.19 -6.64 -15.44
N VAL A 103 -14.90 -5.74 -16.37
CA VAL A 103 -15.89 -5.06 -17.21
C VAL A 103 -16.35 -6.01 -18.32
N TRP A 104 -17.63 -5.94 -18.72
CA TRP A 104 -18.13 -6.72 -19.85
C TRP A 104 -17.81 -6.04 -21.18
N ASP A 105 -17.40 -6.82 -22.18
CA ASP A 105 -17.01 -6.29 -23.49
C ASP A 105 -18.21 -5.73 -24.28
N PHE A 106 -19.36 -6.39 -24.21
CA PHE A 106 -20.57 -6.04 -24.97
C PHE A 106 -21.39 -4.93 -24.30
N GLN A 107 -21.23 -4.77 -22.99
CA GLN A 107 -21.91 -3.76 -22.21
C GLN A 107 -20.88 -3.17 -21.24
N PRO A 108 -20.30 -1.98 -21.55
CA PRO A 108 -19.73 -1.12 -20.50
C PRO A 108 -20.88 -0.77 -19.53
N ASP A 109 -20.88 0.14 -18.57
CA ASP A 109 -22.00 0.23 -17.57
C ASP A 109 -22.19 -1.01 -16.65
N LYS A 110 -21.87 -2.24 -17.06
CA LYS A 110 -21.95 -3.47 -16.27
C LYS A 110 -20.58 -4.07 -16.03
N CYS A 111 -20.44 -4.77 -14.91
CA CYS A 111 -19.23 -5.50 -14.56
C CYS A 111 -19.55 -6.72 -13.68
N ASP A 112 -18.58 -7.62 -13.51
CA ASP A 112 -18.61 -8.68 -12.50
C ASP A 112 -17.55 -8.41 -11.42
N VAL A 113 -17.90 -8.66 -10.16
CA VAL A 113 -16.95 -8.56 -9.04
C VAL A 113 -16.12 -9.83 -8.95
N ARG A 114 -14.79 -9.71 -9.15
CA ARG A 114 -13.84 -10.84 -9.14
C ARG A 114 -13.24 -11.10 -7.78
N PHE A 115 -12.86 -10.06 -7.05
CA PHE A 115 -12.18 -10.17 -5.76
C PHE A 115 -12.51 -8.99 -4.85
N ARG A 116 -12.47 -9.23 -3.54
CA ARG A 116 -12.62 -8.19 -2.50
C ARG A 116 -11.37 -8.18 -1.63
N TYR A 117 -10.72 -7.04 -1.54
CA TYR A 117 -9.59 -6.85 -0.64
C TYR A 117 -10.05 -6.74 0.82
N THR A 118 -9.21 -7.19 1.75
CA THR A 118 -9.38 -6.84 3.16
C THR A 118 -8.98 -5.39 3.40
N LYS A 119 -9.44 -4.80 4.52
CA LYS A 119 -9.08 -3.41 4.87
C LYS A 119 -7.56 -3.22 4.94
N THR A 120 -6.84 -4.15 5.58
CA THR A 120 -5.38 -4.13 5.65
C THR A 120 -4.72 -4.21 4.28
N GLN A 121 -5.25 -5.04 3.38
CA GLN A 121 -4.75 -5.12 2.00
C GLN A 121 -4.96 -3.81 1.23
N ALA A 122 -6.14 -3.18 1.38
CA ALA A 122 -6.43 -1.90 0.74
C ALA A 122 -5.47 -0.79 1.24
N VAL A 123 -5.27 -0.67 2.56
CA VAL A 123 -4.32 0.28 3.15
C VAL A 123 -2.89 0.02 2.67
N ASN A 124 -2.45 -1.25 2.63
CA ASN A 124 -1.12 -1.58 2.14
C ASN A 124 -0.95 -1.28 0.65
N LEU A 125 -2.00 -1.45 -0.17
CA LEU A 125 -1.97 -1.08 -1.59
C LEU A 125 -1.92 0.43 -1.79
N SER A 126 -2.64 1.20 -0.97
CA SER A 126 -2.62 2.67 -0.97
C SER A 126 -1.24 3.20 -0.57
N LYS A 127 -0.65 2.72 0.53
CA LYS A 127 0.71 3.05 0.96
C LYS A 127 1.77 2.80 -0.11
N ARG A 128 1.60 1.75 -0.91
CA ARG A 128 2.51 1.38 -2.02
C ARG A 128 2.23 2.15 -3.32
N GLY A 129 1.25 3.05 -3.34
CA GLY A 129 0.87 3.83 -4.51
C GLY A 129 0.34 2.98 -5.67
N LYS A 130 -0.25 1.81 -5.39
CA LYS A 130 -0.81 0.92 -6.43
C LYS A 130 -2.29 1.17 -6.71
N VAL A 131 -2.99 1.85 -5.79
CA VAL A 131 -4.38 2.28 -5.98
C VAL A 131 -4.36 3.66 -6.63
N PRO A 132 -5.18 3.91 -7.66
CA PRO A 132 -5.25 5.23 -8.29
C PRO A 132 -5.89 6.24 -7.32
N LYS A 133 -5.43 7.50 -7.36
CA LYS A 133 -5.77 8.53 -6.36
C LYS A 133 -7.27 8.87 -6.28
N ASN A 134 -8.00 8.66 -7.38
CA ASN A 134 -9.44 8.85 -7.44
C ASN A 134 -10.23 7.83 -6.60
N LEU A 135 -9.59 6.73 -6.21
CA LEU A 135 -10.16 5.63 -5.43
C LEU A 135 -9.53 5.55 -4.02
N ASP A 136 -8.79 6.57 -3.58
CA ASP A 136 -8.10 6.52 -2.29
C ASP A 136 -8.98 7.07 -1.17
N ILE A 137 -9.66 6.15 -0.48
CA ILE A 137 -10.49 6.43 0.71
C ILE A 137 -9.93 5.68 1.95
N PHE A 138 -8.73 5.11 1.84
CA PHE A 138 -8.21 4.08 2.75
C PHE A 138 -7.09 4.57 3.67
#